data_AF-A0A6P0HSF9-F1
#
_entry.id   AF-A0A6P0HSF9-F1
#
_cell.length_a   1.000
_cell.length_b   1.000
_cell.length_c   1.000
_cell.angle_alpha   90.00
_cell.angle_beta   90.00
_cell.angle_gamma   90.00
#
_symmetry.space_group_name_H-M   'P 1'
#
loop_
_entity.id
_entity.type
_entity.pdbx_description
1 polymer ?
#
loop_
_entity_poly.entity_id
_entity_poly.type
_entity_poly.pdbx_seq_one_letter_code
_entity_poly.pdbx_strand_id
1 'polypeptide(L)'
;MSHLGYKKILKSEADVRFPSFQQGFNQRWFSSNCQAVYLCQNAQGTAAALDDAIASYSDIGSVKILSGGHCYENFVFNDDTAAILNVTPMDEAGLDPDLGYYLGSGGTNWGAFKALFRDYGKVLPAGSCYSVGLGGHISGGGDGILSRLYGLTVDWLTGVEIVVKDDANLPAKVKYVSCDSVGDDYDLYWSATGGGGGNFGVITRYYFKTLPDSPKGAIISSVSISWDGLTAEILKNVLDWYVDFAAREDNWRTSLKFQMMHKSAGELKMTIQSSYFNEKQRIESKAYVHKLEAELDRITGSCPLTRVASTLAGHGGWWSVPPAPRKFNTCEQDAITESTGDYTYYEAEQTLNSSGPNQRGKYKSAYQRKRFPTEQIQIIYDQLQVIPDGLTADDMKQSLLQVDTFGGKINTVSPTAKAIAQRSYLVKLQYQTYWLDKSQDEEHLSWIGGFYEEMYAPYGGVPSPGPNYEVTPDSLFEGCYYNYPDVDLNDIVGKDGALTLYFLGNYEKNRRNLVNVKKRWDPNNFFHNAQSIPVK
;
A
#
# COMPACT_ATOMS: atom_id res chain seq x y z
N MET A 1 17.27 27.12 -15.82
CA MET A 1 17.07 25.66 -15.85
C MET A 1 18.40 25.03 -16.27
N SER A 2 18.83 23.91 -15.68
CA SER A 2 20.08 23.29 -16.12
C SER A 2 19.91 22.80 -17.56
N HIS A 3 20.97 22.90 -18.36
CA HIS A 3 20.95 22.40 -19.75
C HIS A 3 20.79 20.87 -19.84
N LEU A 4 20.88 20.15 -18.71
CA LEU A 4 20.91 18.70 -18.63
C LEU A 4 19.57 18.07 -18.20
N GLY A 5 18.54 18.85 -17.86
CA GLY A 5 17.24 18.31 -17.42
C GLY A 5 17.23 17.68 -16.01
N TYR A 6 18.30 17.87 -15.23
CA TYR A 6 18.36 17.53 -13.81
C TYR A 6 19.20 18.55 -13.02
N LYS A 7 18.97 18.66 -11.71
CA LYS A 7 19.84 19.43 -10.78
C LYS A 7 20.55 18.49 -9.83
N LYS A 8 21.89 18.45 -9.89
CA LYS A 8 22.75 17.72 -8.95
C LYS A 8 22.95 18.54 -7.67
N ILE A 9 22.73 17.93 -6.52
CA ILE A 9 23.01 18.47 -5.19
C ILE A 9 24.05 17.55 -4.55
N LEU A 10 25.23 18.09 -4.25
CA LEU A 10 26.29 17.35 -3.59
C LEU A 10 26.09 17.38 -2.07
N LYS A 11 26.61 16.36 -1.38
CA LYS A 11 26.66 16.30 0.08
C LYS A 11 27.33 17.55 0.60
N SER A 12 26.59 18.34 1.36
CA SER A 12 27.07 19.55 1.98
C SER A 12 26.20 19.89 3.18
N GLU A 13 26.82 20.08 4.33
CA GLU A 13 26.15 20.61 5.54
C GLU A 13 25.68 22.07 5.33
N ALA A 14 26.24 22.79 4.35
CA ALA A 14 25.82 24.14 4.02
C ALA A 14 24.56 24.18 3.13
N ASP A 15 24.28 23.10 2.37
CA ASP A 15 23.03 22.99 1.63
C ASP A 15 21.94 22.44 2.57
N VAL A 16 21.12 23.35 3.09
CA VAL A 16 20.05 23.05 4.05
C VAL A 16 19.07 21.97 3.58
N ARG A 17 19.05 21.65 2.28
CA ARG A 17 18.16 20.64 1.70
C ARG A 17 18.73 19.22 1.80
N PHE A 18 20.06 19.06 1.78
CA PHE A 18 20.70 17.75 1.65
C PHE A 18 20.36 16.79 2.80
N PRO A 19 20.37 17.21 4.09
CA PRO A 19 20.00 16.32 5.18
C PRO A 19 18.59 15.75 5.05
N SER A 20 17.63 16.53 4.52
CA SER A 20 16.25 16.11 4.29
C SER A 20 16.08 15.08 3.16
N PHE A 21 17.11 14.86 2.34
CA PHE A 21 17.09 13.84 1.28
C PHE A 21 17.74 12.52 1.70
N GLN A 22 18.24 12.41 2.93
CA GLN A 22 18.88 11.18 3.41
C GLN A 22 17.92 10.27 4.18
N GLN A 23 16.65 10.65 4.30
CA GLN A 23 15.64 9.93 5.05
C GLN A 23 14.26 10.07 4.41
N GLY A 24 13.49 8.99 4.43
CA GLY A 24 12.12 8.96 3.91
C GLY A 24 11.07 9.19 5.00
N PHE A 25 9.88 8.65 4.78
CA PHE A 25 8.78 8.68 5.73
C PHE A 25 9.03 7.78 6.95
N ASN A 26 9.58 6.58 6.72
CA ASN A 26 9.98 5.66 7.80
C ASN A 26 11.32 6.09 8.41
N GLN A 27 11.28 6.60 9.65
CA GLN A 27 12.45 7.15 10.34
C GLN A 27 13.45 6.09 10.85
N ARG A 28 13.17 4.79 10.62
CA ARG A 28 14.15 3.71 10.87
C ARG A 28 15.34 3.77 9.92
N TRP A 29 15.15 4.34 8.73
CA TRP A 29 16.08 4.21 7.62
C TRP A 29 16.76 5.54 7.30
N PHE A 30 18.08 5.49 7.10
CA PHE A 30 18.91 6.66 6.84
C PHE A 30 20.05 6.29 5.90
N SER A 31 20.35 7.12 4.91
CA SER A 31 21.45 6.91 3.97
C SER A 31 22.67 7.75 4.33
N SER A 32 23.47 7.27 5.29
CA SER A 32 24.63 7.99 5.84
C SER A 32 25.72 8.28 4.78
N ASN A 33 25.90 7.35 3.83
CA ASN A 33 26.91 7.40 2.78
C ASN A 33 26.47 8.11 1.51
N CYS A 34 25.26 8.67 1.46
CA CYS A 34 24.76 9.39 0.29
C CYS A 34 25.63 10.64 0.02
N GLN A 35 26.22 10.70 -1.17
CA GLN A 35 27.12 11.77 -1.63
C GLN A 35 26.44 12.77 -2.57
N ALA A 36 25.35 12.37 -3.23
CA ALA A 36 24.65 13.23 -4.17
C ALA A 36 23.18 12.88 -4.34
N VAL A 37 22.38 13.91 -4.59
CA VAL A 37 20.97 13.82 -4.94
C VAL A 37 20.75 14.51 -6.29
N TYR A 38 20.13 13.79 -7.21
CA TYR A 38 19.80 14.24 -8.55
C TYR A 38 18.31 14.56 -8.63
N LEU A 39 17.95 15.84 -8.65
CA LEU A 39 16.57 16.28 -8.86
C LEU A 39 16.25 16.18 -10.36
N CYS A 40 15.58 15.11 -10.75
CA CYS A 40 15.27 14.78 -12.14
C CYS A 40 14.03 15.56 -12.60
N GLN A 41 14.10 16.29 -13.71
CA GLN A 41 13.03 17.22 -14.15
C GLN A 41 12.25 16.73 -15.37
N ASN A 42 12.79 15.77 -16.11
CA ASN A 42 12.16 15.10 -17.24
C ASN A 42 12.88 13.78 -17.54
N ALA A 43 12.39 13.00 -18.50
CA ALA A 43 12.95 11.68 -18.78
C ALA A 43 14.38 11.72 -19.34
N GLN A 44 14.70 12.65 -20.24
CA GLN A 44 16.04 12.80 -20.81
C GLN A 44 17.04 13.19 -19.73
N GLY A 45 16.66 14.10 -18.84
CA GLY A 45 17.47 14.47 -17.69
C GLY A 45 17.62 13.35 -16.68
N THR A 46 16.60 12.51 -16.50
CA THR A 46 16.68 11.29 -15.68
C THR A 46 17.70 10.31 -16.27
N ALA A 47 17.71 10.12 -17.60
CA ALA A 47 18.70 9.26 -18.26
C ALA A 47 20.13 9.78 -18.08
N ALA A 48 20.35 11.08 -18.30
CA ALA A 48 21.66 11.70 -18.05
C ALA A 48 22.08 11.63 -16.58
N ALA A 49 21.15 11.83 -15.65
CA ALA A 49 21.40 11.71 -14.21
C ALA A 49 21.76 10.28 -13.80
N LEU A 50 21.10 9.27 -14.38
CA LEU A 50 21.41 7.85 -14.12
C LEU A 50 22.84 7.52 -14.55
N ASP A 51 23.24 7.91 -15.76
CA ASP A 51 24.62 7.67 -16.24
C ASP A 51 25.66 8.43 -15.39
N ASP A 52 25.43 9.69 -15.06
CA ASP A 52 26.31 10.48 -14.17
C ASP A 52 26.41 9.84 -12.77
N ALA A 53 25.28 9.41 -12.20
CA ALA A 53 25.23 8.78 -10.88
C ALA A 53 26.00 7.46 -10.85
N ILE A 54 25.81 6.59 -11.85
CA ILE A 54 26.54 5.32 -11.95
C ILE A 54 28.03 5.58 -12.13
N ALA A 55 28.42 6.43 -13.09
CA ALA A 55 29.82 6.71 -13.36
C ALA A 55 30.54 7.37 -12.17
N SER A 56 29.83 8.19 -11.39
CA SER A 56 30.42 8.93 -10.26
C SER A 56 30.46 8.14 -8.95
N TYR A 57 29.50 7.24 -8.73
CA TYR A 57 29.22 6.73 -7.38
C TYR A 57 29.11 5.20 -7.26
N SER A 58 29.09 4.44 -8.36
CA SER A 58 28.99 2.96 -8.27
C SER A 58 30.19 2.28 -7.60
N ASP A 59 31.37 2.91 -7.56
CA ASP A 59 32.52 2.42 -6.80
C ASP A 59 32.39 2.68 -5.28
N ILE A 60 31.46 3.53 -4.86
CA ILE A 60 31.19 3.90 -3.47
C ILE A 60 30.01 3.09 -2.92
N GLY A 61 28.97 2.91 -3.73
CA GLY A 61 27.77 2.18 -3.35
C GLY A 61 26.65 2.30 -4.40
N SER A 62 25.45 1.90 -4.01
CA SER A 62 24.27 1.89 -4.87
C SER A 62 23.76 3.28 -5.27
N VAL A 63 23.24 3.36 -6.49
CA VAL A 63 22.34 4.43 -6.94
C VAL A 63 20.89 4.00 -6.68
N LYS A 64 20.12 4.78 -5.91
CA LYS A 64 18.73 4.49 -5.56
C LYS A 64 17.76 5.50 -6.18
N ILE A 65 16.48 5.14 -6.27
CA ILE A 65 15.42 5.98 -6.85
C ILE A 65 14.48 6.43 -5.74
N LEU A 66 14.17 7.72 -5.70
CA LEU A 66 13.27 8.32 -4.72
C LEU A 66 12.09 9.02 -5.42
N SER A 67 10.88 8.57 -5.11
CA SER A 67 9.62 9.30 -5.36
C SER A 67 9.11 9.83 -4.01
N GLY A 68 7.92 9.44 -3.55
CA GLY A 68 7.33 9.94 -2.30
C GLY A 68 7.96 9.45 -0.99
N GLY A 69 9.05 8.67 -1.02
CA GLY A 69 9.79 8.29 0.21
C GLY A 69 9.07 7.35 1.19
N HIS A 70 7.98 6.70 0.77
CA HIS A 70 7.12 5.85 1.62
C HIS A 70 7.55 4.38 1.75
N CYS A 71 8.77 4.02 1.35
CA CYS A 71 9.22 2.63 1.45
C CYS A 71 9.25 2.18 2.93
N TYR A 72 8.62 1.04 3.22
CA TYR A 72 8.60 0.48 4.57
C TYR A 72 9.93 -0.14 4.98
N GLU A 73 10.74 -0.55 4.00
CA GLU A 73 12.05 -1.13 4.20
C GLU A 73 13.18 -0.21 3.70
N ASN A 74 14.41 -0.59 3.99
CA ASN A 74 15.60 0.21 3.73
C ASN A 74 16.03 0.24 2.25
N PHE A 75 15.13 0.04 1.28
CA PHE A 75 15.51 -0.13 -0.14
C PHE A 75 16.18 1.09 -0.75
N VAL A 76 15.80 2.29 -0.28
CA VAL A 76 16.35 3.57 -0.74
C VAL A 76 17.30 4.19 0.28
N PHE A 77 17.01 4.04 1.59
CA PHE A 77 17.77 4.71 2.64
C PHE A 77 18.53 3.69 3.48
N ASN A 78 19.78 3.45 3.12
CA ASN A 78 20.69 2.56 3.84
C ASN A 78 22.15 3.01 3.66
N ASP A 79 23.07 2.38 4.39
CA ASP A 79 24.49 2.71 4.35
C ASP A 79 25.16 2.39 3.00
N ASP A 80 24.58 1.54 2.15
CA ASP A 80 25.09 1.29 0.80
C ASP A 80 24.65 2.37 -0.21
N THR A 81 23.74 3.28 0.16
CA THR A 81 23.21 4.28 -0.78
C THR A 81 24.22 5.42 -0.98
N ALA A 82 24.85 5.46 -2.15
CA ALA A 82 25.83 6.48 -2.51
C ALA A 82 25.23 7.67 -3.28
N ALA A 83 24.15 7.45 -4.04
CA ALA A 83 23.44 8.53 -4.73
C ALA A 83 21.94 8.24 -4.87
N ILE A 84 21.14 9.31 -4.96
CA ILE A 84 19.68 9.23 -5.10
C ILE A 84 19.22 9.97 -6.37
N LEU A 85 18.53 9.26 -7.25
CA LEU A 85 17.73 9.82 -8.33
C LEU A 85 16.36 10.21 -7.78
N ASN A 86 16.19 11.49 -7.45
CA ASN A 86 14.95 12.01 -6.91
C ASN A 86 14.05 12.50 -8.06
N VAL A 87 12.95 11.77 -8.29
CA VAL A 87 11.99 12.04 -9.37
C VAL A 87 10.85 12.97 -8.96
N THR A 88 10.80 13.46 -7.71
CA THR A 88 9.72 14.34 -7.24
C THR A 88 9.48 15.60 -8.06
N PRO A 89 10.45 16.19 -8.81
CA PRO A 89 10.14 17.31 -9.69
C PRO A 89 9.27 16.95 -10.91
N MET A 90 9.06 15.66 -11.22
CA MET A 90 8.16 15.18 -12.28
C MET A 90 6.79 14.85 -11.68
N ASP A 91 6.08 15.87 -11.17
CA ASP A 91 4.78 15.76 -10.49
C ASP A 91 3.58 16.14 -11.37
N GLU A 92 3.78 16.25 -12.68
CA GLU A 92 2.76 16.68 -13.63
C GLU A 92 1.61 15.68 -13.78
N ALA A 93 0.43 16.18 -14.12
CA ALA A 93 -0.73 15.38 -14.50
C ALA A 93 -1.45 16.06 -15.68
N GLY A 94 -2.00 15.28 -16.60
CA GLY A 94 -2.66 15.83 -17.77
C GLY A 94 -3.30 14.78 -18.68
N LEU A 95 -3.64 15.22 -19.90
CA LEU A 95 -4.19 14.38 -20.95
C LEU A 95 -3.32 14.51 -22.20
N ASP A 96 -2.74 13.39 -22.62
CA ASP A 96 -2.12 13.24 -23.93
C ASP A 96 -3.20 12.81 -24.95
N PRO A 97 -3.32 13.47 -26.11
CA PRO A 97 -4.38 13.18 -27.08
C PRO A 97 -4.32 11.76 -27.63
N ASP A 98 -3.13 11.17 -27.72
CA ASP A 98 -2.91 9.86 -28.32
C ASP A 98 -2.84 8.77 -27.24
N LEU A 99 -2.16 9.05 -26.13
CA LEU A 99 -1.85 8.07 -25.08
C LEU A 99 -2.86 8.07 -23.92
N GLY A 100 -3.67 9.11 -23.77
CA GLY A 100 -4.66 9.26 -22.69
C GLY A 100 -4.13 10.03 -21.48
N TYR A 101 -4.78 9.85 -20.32
CA TYR A 101 -4.40 10.54 -19.09
C TYR A 101 -2.99 10.15 -18.68
N TYR A 102 -2.20 11.10 -18.18
CA TYR A 102 -0.87 10.82 -17.68
C TYR A 102 -0.64 11.37 -16.28
N LEU A 103 0.22 10.69 -15.53
CA LEU A 103 0.68 11.08 -14.21
C LEU A 103 2.20 10.90 -14.12
N GLY A 104 2.92 11.95 -13.72
CA GLY A 104 4.35 11.94 -13.46
C GLY A 104 4.68 11.09 -12.22
N SER A 105 5.78 10.34 -12.28
CA SER A 105 6.16 9.41 -11.20
C SER A 105 6.63 10.11 -9.92
N GLY A 106 6.94 11.40 -10.00
CA GLY A 106 7.25 12.28 -8.87
C GLY A 106 6.03 12.76 -8.11
N GLY A 107 4.84 12.65 -8.69
CA GLY A 107 3.58 13.05 -8.06
C GLY A 107 3.20 12.17 -6.87
N THR A 108 2.19 12.63 -6.12
CA THR A 108 1.61 11.88 -5.00
C THR A 108 0.17 11.45 -5.28
N ASN A 109 -0.37 10.51 -4.49
CA ASN A 109 -1.78 10.12 -4.58
C ASN A 109 -2.71 11.32 -4.48
N TRP A 110 -2.46 12.25 -3.55
CA TRP A 110 -3.28 13.46 -3.43
C TRP A 110 -3.14 14.40 -4.63
N GLY A 111 -1.93 14.54 -5.18
CA GLY A 111 -1.72 15.29 -6.42
C GLY A 111 -2.54 14.72 -7.58
N ALA A 112 -2.50 13.40 -7.75
CA ALA A 112 -3.28 12.70 -8.77
C ALA A 112 -4.80 12.84 -8.55
N PHE A 113 -5.29 12.62 -7.34
CA PHE A 113 -6.73 12.75 -7.03
C PHE A 113 -7.25 14.15 -7.34
N LYS A 114 -6.53 15.19 -6.91
CA LYS A 114 -6.90 16.57 -7.21
C LYS A 114 -6.92 16.85 -8.70
N ALA A 115 -5.87 16.50 -9.42
CA ALA A 115 -5.77 16.80 -10.85
C ALA A 115 -6.84 16.05 -11.66
N LEU A 116 -6.98 14.73 -11.44
CA LEU A 116 -7.94 13.90 -12.16
C LEU A 116 -9.39 14.30 -11.88
N PHE A 117 -9.73 14.57 -10.63
CA PHE A 117 -11.08 14.99 -10.26
C PHE A 117 -11.40 16.39 -10.81
N ARG A 118 -10.54 17.38 -10.53
CA ARG A 118 -10.76 18.78 -10.89
C ARG A 118 -10.86 18.97 -12.39
N ASP A 119 -9.94 18.37 -13.15
CA ASP A 119 -9.79 18.69 -14.57
C ASP A 119 -10.63 17.77 -15.47
N TYR A 120 -10.95 16.55 -15.00
CA TYR A 120 -11.54 15.52 -15.85
C TYR A 120 -12.74 14.77 -15.24
N GLY A 121 -13.07 14.99 -13.97
CA GLY A 121 -14.11 14.22 -13.27
C GLY A 121 -13.75 12.72 -13.16
N LYS A 122 -12.45 12.39 -13.18
CA LYS A 122 -11.93 11.02 -13.16
C LYS A 122 -11.29 10.68 -11.82
N VAL A 123 -11.09 9.40 -11.61
CA VAL A 123 -10.41 8.85 -10.43
C VAL A 123 -9.47 7.71 -10.82
N LEU A 124 -8.37 7.58 -10.10
CA LEU A 124 -7.54 6.38 -10.08
C LEU A 124 -7.80 5.65 -8.76
N PRO A 125 -8.10 4.33 -8.73
CA PRO A 125 -8.33 3.59 -7.49
C PRO A 125 -7.02 3.29 -6.72
N ALA A 126 -6.33 4.35 -6.32
CA ALA A 126 -5.06 4.34 -5.60
C ALA A 126 -5.26 4.40 -4.08
N GLY A 127 -4.16 4.34 -3.32
CA GLY A 127 -4.16 4.32 -1.86
C GLY A 127 -4.59 5.63 -1.22
N SER A 128 -5.14 5.54 -0.01
CA SER A 128 -5.70 6.68 0.74
C SER A 128 -4.65 7.62 1.35
N CYS A 129 -3.39 7.21 1.50
CA CYS A 129 -2.34 8.08 2.03
C CYS A 129 -1.95 9.16 1.01
N TYR A 130 -2.19 10.42 1.35
CA TYR A 130 -2.00 11.57 0.46
C TYR A 130 -0.58 11.77 -0.04
N SER A 131 0.39 11.52 0.81
CA SER A 131 1.82 11.76 0.57
C SER A 131 2.51 10.61 -0.17
N VAL A 132 1.84 9.46 -0.35
CA VAL A 132 2.42 8.32 -1.07
C VAL A 132 2.72 8.71 -2.51
N GLY A 133 3.95 8.44 -2.94
CA GLY A 133 4.44 8.77 -4.28
C GLY A 133 4.00 7.75 -5.34
N LEU A 134 3.57 8.25 -6.49
CA LEU A 134 3.02 7.46 -7.58
C LEU A 134 4.03 6.47 -8.18
N GLY A 135 5.31 6.87 -8.23
CA GLY A 135 6.40 6.07 -8.82
C GLY A 135 6.60 4.69 -8.22
N GLY A 136 6.51 4.55 -6.89
CA GLY A 136 6.56 3.22 -6.25
C GLY A 136 5.18 2.58 -6.20
N HIS A 137 4.17 3.37 -5.86
CA HIS A 137 2.82 2.91 -5.56
C HIS A 137 2.16 2.23 -6.75
N ILE A 138 2.16 2.87 -7.93
CA ILE A 138 1.51 2.30 -9.12
C ILE A 138 2.25 1.03 -9.56
N SER A 139 3.58 1.06 -9.67
CA SER A 139 4.34 -0.10 -10.16
C SER A 139 4.28 -1.34 -9.27
N GLY A 140 3.99 -1.18 -7.98
CA GLY A 140 3.77 -2.30 -7.06
C GLY A 140 2.31 -2.78 -6.99
N GLY A 141 1.43 -2.29 -7.86
CA GLY A 141 0.01 -2.67 -7.85
C GLY A 141 -0.79 -1.92 -6.79
N GLY A 142 -0.69 -0.60 -6.76
CA GLY A 142 -1.41 0.26 -5.81
C GLY A 142 -2.89 -0.12 -5.67
N ASP A 143 -3.35 -0.19 -4.42
CA ASP A 143 -4.74 -0.40 -4.06
C ASP A 143 -5.23 0.64 -3.05
N GLY A 144 -6.55 0.74 -2.93
CA GLY A 144 -7.22 1.60 -1.97
C GLY A 144 -8.73 1.37 -1.94
N ILE A 145 -9.44 2.36 -1.42
CA ILE A 145 -10.84 2.19 -0.99
C ILE A 145 -11.79 1.93 -2.17
N LEU A 146 -11.45 2.42 -3.37
CA LEU A 146 -12.23 2.17 -4.58
C LEU A 146 -11.80 0.91 -5.34
N SER A 147 -10.79 0.16 -4.88
CA SER A 147 -10.27 -0.95 -5.66
C SER A 147 -11.25 -2.12 -5.77
N ARG A 148 -12.13 -2.34 -4.79
CA ARG A 148 -13.24 -3.31 -4.93
C ARG A 148 -14.19 -2.96 -6.08
N LEU A 149 -14.43 -1.67 -6.32
CA LEU A 149 -15.31 -1.18 -7.36
C LEU A 149 -14.63 -1.16 -8.74
N TYR A 150 -13.37 -0.73 -8.79
CA TYR A 150 -12.68 -0.41 -10.05
C TYR A 150 -11.43 -1.24 -10.36
N GLY A 151 -10.97 -2.10 -9.46
CA GLY A 151 -9.71 -2.83 -9.59
C GLY A 151 -8.51 -2.03 -9.06
N LEU A 152 -7.31 -2.55 -9.31
CA LEU A 152 -6.05 -1.93 -8.88
C LEU A 152 -5.65 -0.78 -9.80
N THR A 153 -4.70 0.07 -9.38
CA THR A 153 -4.15 1.12 -10.26
C THR A 153 -3.64 0.56 -11.59
N VAL A 154 -2.98 -0.60 -11.54
CA VAL A 154 -2.35 -1.28 -12.69
C VAL A 154 -3.34 -1.92 -13.66
N ASP A 155 -4.60 -2.09 -13.25
CA ASP A 155 -5.66 -2.61 -14.12
C ASP A 155 -6.08 -1.55 -15.16
N TRP A 156 -5.83 -0.26 -14.86
CA TRP A 156 -6.06 0.87 -15.76
C TRP A 156 -4.83 1.32 -16.53
N LEU A 157 -3.63 0.84 -16.14
CA LEU A 157 -2.37 1.26 -16.73
C LEU A 157 -2.26 0.74 -18.19
N THR A 158 -2.07 1.65 -19.15
CA THR A 158 -1.92 1.30 -20.57
C THR A 158 -0.54 1.59 -21.12
N GLY A 159 0.26 2.45 -20.47
CA GLY A 159 1.65 2.66 -20.88
C GLY A 159 2.51 3.31 -19.81
N VAL A 160 3.83 3.22 -19.99
CA VAL A 160 4.85 3.69 -19.06
C VAL A 160 6.00 4.32 -19.85
N GLU A 161 6.41 5.53 -19.44
CA GLU A 161 7.70 6.11 -19.81
C GLU A 161 8.72 5.74 -18.74
N ILE A 162 9.80 5.08 -19.16
CA ILE A 162 10.81 4.50 -18.29
C ILE A 162 12.21 4.72 -18.86
N VAL A 163 13.15 5.06 -17.98
CA VAL A 163 14.58 5.08 -18.30
C VAL A 163 15.18 3.72 -17.98
N VAL A 164 15.79 3.09 -18.98
CA VAL A 164 16.45 1.79 -18.86
C VAL A 164 17.95 1.91 -19.14
N LYS A 165 18.74 1.01 -18.55
CA LYS A 165 20.16 0.85 -18.83
C LYS A 165 20.46 -0.64 -19.00
N ASP A 166 20.20 -1.13 -20.22
CA ASP A 166 20.29 -2.53 -20.58
C ASP A 166 21.70 -2.99 -21.02
N ASP A 167 22.65 -2.05 -21.11
CA ASP A 167 24.06 -2.29 -21.37
C ASP A 167 24.90 -1.29 -20.58
N ALA A 168 25.81 -1.78 -19.73
CA ALA A 168 26.69 -0.95 -18.93
C ALA A 168 27.54 0.04 -19.75
N ASN A 169 27.90 -0.31 -20.99
CA ASN A 169 28.78 0.48 -21.84
C ASN A 169 28.02 1.49 -22.72
N LEU A 170 26.69 1.43 -22.74
CA LEU A 170 25.85 2.35 -23.51
C LEU A 170 25.13 3.35 -22.60
N PRO A 171 24.80 4.54 -23.11
CA PRO A 171 23.98 5.50 -22.37
C PRO A 171 22.62 4.92 -22.00
N ALA A 172 22.08 5.35 -20.86
CA ALA A 172 20.71 5.10 -20.48
C ALA A 172 19.74 5.68 -21.51
N LYS A 173 18.59 5.03 -21.71
CA LYS A 173 17.63 5.36 -22.77
C LYS A 173 16.24 5.58 -22.18
N VAL A 174 15.58 6.65 -22.63
CA VAL A 174 14.15 6.85 -22.39
C VAL A 174 13.37 5.94 -23.33
N LYS A 175 12.38 5.23 -22.80
CA LYS A 175 11.53 4.33 -23.56
C LYS A 175 10.07 4.48 -23.14
N TYR A 176 9.17 4.45 -24.12
CA TYR A 176 7.75 4.25 -23.88
C TYR A 176 7.39 2.79 -24.20
N VAL A 177 6.73 2.12 -23.27
CA VAL A 177 6.20 0.75 -23.44
C VAL A 177 4.73 0.71 -23.02
N SER A 178 3.93 -0.16 -23.64
CA SER A 178 2.48 -0.15 -23.50
C SER A 178 1.85 -1.55 -23.56
N CYS A 179 0.54 -1.62 -23.29
CA CYS A 179 -0.24 -2.84 -23.49
C CYS A 179 -0.29 -3.30 -24.95
N ASP A 180 0.01 -2.43 -25.91
CA ASP A 180 0.04 -2.72 -27.35
C ASP A 180 1.46 -3.05 -27.85
N SER A 181 2.47 -2.95 -26.97
CA SER A 181 3.83 -3.37 -27.29
C SER A 181 3.91 -4.89 -27.52
N VAL A 182 5.01 -5.36 -28.12
CA VAL A 182 5.25 -6.79 -28.39
C VAL A 182 6.64 -7.21 -27.93
N GLY A 183 6.83 -8.51 -27.69
CA GLY A 183 8.12 -9.07 -27.26
C GLY A 183 8.63 -8.45 -25.96
N ASP A 184 9.93 -8.19 -25.90
CA ASP A 184 10.62 -7.66 -24.71
C ASP A 184 10.02 -6.34 -24.21
N ASP A 185 9.49 -5.50 -25.10
CA ASP A 185 8.87 -4.22 -24.76
C ASP A 185 7.54 -4.41 -24.02
N TYR A 186 6.73 -5.39 -24.45
CA TYR A 186 5.53 -5.78 -23.71
C TYR A 186 5.90 -6.33 -22.33
N ASP A 187 6.95 -7.14 -22.27
CA ASP A 187 7.39 -7.76 -21.02
C ASP A 187 7.87 -6.70 -20.00
N LEU A 188 8.50 -5.61 -20.48
CA LEU A 188 8.83 -4.44 -19.65
C LEU A 188 7.60 -3.65 -19.20
N TYR A 189 6.61 -3.44 -20.08
CA TYR A 189 5.32 -2.84 -19.68
C TYR A 189 4.64 -3.70 -18.61
N TRP A 190 4.58 -5.01 -18.84
CA TRP A 190 3.94 -5.96 -17.94
C TRP A 190 4.62 -5.97 -16.57
N SER A 191 5.96 -5.87 -16.49
CA SER A 191 6.64 -5.81 -15.19
C SER A 191 6.28 -4.56 -14.37
N ALA A 192 5.95 -3.44 -15.03
CA ALA A 192 5.46 -2.23 -14.36
C ALA A 192 4.02 -2.35 -13.84
N THR A 193 3.32 -3.46 -14.12
CA THR A 193 1.95 -3.71 -13.64
C THR A 193 1.87 -4.51 -12.33
N GLY A 194 2.86 -4.33 -11.45
CA GLY A 194 2.90 -5.01 -10.16
C GLY A 194 4.26 -5.60 -9.77
N GLY A 195 5.29 -5.52 -10.61
CA GLY A 195 6.65 -6.01 -10.32
C GLY A 195 7.45 -5.11 -9.37
N GLY A 196 6.88 -3.98 -8.93
CA GLY A 196 7.46 -3.11 -7.90
C GLY A 196 8.54 -2.15 -8.39
N GLY A 197 8.68 -1.04 -7.65
CA GLY A 197 9.67 -0.01 -7.94
C GLY A 197 11.10 -0.47 -7.65
N GLY A 198 12.08 0.10 -8.36
CA GLY A 198 13.50 -0.16 -8.11
C GLY A 198 14.02 -1.50 -8.66
N ASN A 199 13.32 -2.11 -9.63
CA ASN A 199 13.70 -3.40 -10.22
C ASN A 199 14.21 -3.32 -11.67
N PHE A 200 13.62 -2.47 -12.52
CA PHE A 200 13.84 -2.56 -13.99
C PHE A 200 14.30 -1.27 -14.66
N GLY A 201 14.22 -0.14 -13.96
CA GLY A 201 14.46 1.18 -14.53
C GLY A 201 13.91 2.31 -13.66
N VAL A 202 14.13 3.55 -14.11
CA VAL A 202 13.54 4.75 -13.49
C VAL A 202 12.27 5.11 -14.25
N ILE A 203 11.10 4.82 -13.67
CA ILE A 203 9.82 5.22 -14.25
C ILE A 203 9.68 6.74 -14.10
N THR A 204 9.34 7.43 -15.18
CA THR A 204 9.18 8.90 -15.22
C THR A 204 7.72 9.28 -15.38
N ARG A 205 6.91 8.49 -16.08
CA ARG A 205 5.48 8.76 -16.28
C ARG A 205 4.65 7.50 -16.48
N TYR A 206 3.40 7.52 -16.02
CA TYR A 206 2.38 6.52 -16.29
C TYR A 206 1.29 7.08 -17.19
N TYR A 207 0.71 6.22 -18.05
CA TYR A 207 -0.35 6.57 -18.98
C TYR A 207 -1.55 5.63 -18.84
N PHE A 208 -2.74 6.22 -18.97
CA PHE A 208 -4.04 5.57 -18.81
C PHE A 208 -4.94 6.01 -19.96
N LYS A 209 -5.19 5.12 -20.94
CA LYS A 209 -6.04 5.43 -22.09
C LYS A 209 -7.43 5.92 -21.68
N THR A 210 -7.95 5.33 -20.60
CA THR A 210 -9.18 5.75 -19.93
C THR A 210 -9.03 5.58 -18.43
N LEU A 211 -9.84 6.32 -17.67
CA LEU A 211 -10.00 6.19 -16.23
C LEU A 211 -11.49 6.17 -15.87
N PRO A 212 -11.86 5.52 -14.75
CA PRO A 212 -13.23 5.48 -14.30
C PRO A 212 -13.71 6.88 -13.89
N ASP A 213 -15.02 7.09 -14.05
CA ASP A 213 -15.67 8.29 -13.57
C ASP A 213 -15.63 8.34 -12.05
N SER A 214 -15.40 9.55 -11.54
CA SER A 214 -15.47 9.81 -10.12
C SER A 214 -16.88 9.53 -9.59
N PRO A 215 -17.03 8.88 -8.42
CA PRO A 215 -18.29 8.88 -7.70
C PRO A 215 -18.82 10.29 -7.48
N LYS A 216 -20.15 10.45 -7.37
CA LYS A 216 -20.73 11.73 -6.97
C LYS A 216 -20.40 12.02 -5.49
N GLY A 217 -20.41 10.98 -4.67
CA GLY A 217 -20.12 11.07 -3.25
C GLY A 217 -20.00 9.70 -2.59
N ALA A 218 -19.84 9.72 -1.28
CA ALA A 218 -19.80 8.52 -0.45
C ALA A 218 -20.50 8.74 0.89
N ILE A 219 -21.20 7.69 1.33
CA ILE A 219 -21.65 7.57 2.70
C ILE A 219 -20.51 6.93 3.49
N ILE A 220 -20.03 7.61 4.53
CA ILE A 220 -18.97 7.12 5.40
C ILE A 220 -19.51 7.02 6.81
N SER A 221 -19.32 5.86 7.43
CA SER A 221 -19.58 5.65 8.85
C SER A 221 -18.38 5.03 9.53
N SER A 222 -18.16 5.39 10.80
CA SER A 222 -17.16 4.77 11.64
C SER A 222 -17.81 4.22 12.90
N VAL A 223 -17.58 2.94 13.15
CA VAL A 223 -18.02 2.26 14.38
C VAL A 223 -16.81 1.72 15.12
N SER A 224 -16.92 1.61 16.44
CA SER A 224 -15.89 1.01 17.29
C SER A 224 -16.47 -0.05 18.21
N ILE A 225 -15.63 -1.03 18.51
CA ILE A 225 -15.88 -2.12 19.46
C ILE A 225 -14.88 -1.91 20.60
N SER A 226 -15.37 -1.70 21.82
CA SER A 226 -14.48 -1.53 22.97
C SER A 226 -13.77 -2.83 23.31
N TRP A 227 -12.53 -2.74 23.78
CA TRP A 227 -11.87 -3.88 24.43
C TRP A 227 -12.61 -4.33 25.70
N ASP A 228 -13.36 -3.43 26.35
CA ASP A 228 -14.20 -3.76 27.49
C ASP A 228 -15.40 -4.60 27.03
N GLY A 229 -15.39 -5.89 27.38
CA GLY A 229 -16.43 -6.85 27.03
C GLY A 229 -16.22 -7.57 25.69
N LEU A 230 -15.14 -7.27 24.95
CA LEU A 230 -14.74 -8.05 23.78
C LEU A 230 -14.19 -9.41 24.24
N THR A 231 -14.65 -10.49 23.59
CA THR A 231 -14.13 -11.85 23.76
C THR A 231 -13.59 -12.37 22.43
N ALA A 232 -12.76 -13.41 22.46
CA ALA A 232 -12.30 -14.08 21.24
C ALA A 232 -13.47 -14.63 20.39
N GLU A 233 -14.56 -15.06 21.02
CA GLU A 233 -15.77 -15.50 20.32
C GLU A 233 -16.49 -14.35 19.60
N ILE A 234 -16.62 -13.18 20.24
CA ILE A 234 -17.19 -12.00 19.60
C ILE A 234 -16.29 -11.55 18.44
N LEU A 235 -14.97 -11.51 18.64
CA LEU A 235 -14.02 -11.20 17.58
C LEU A 235 -14.15 -12.17 16.40
N LYS A 236 -14.31 -13.46 16.69
CA LYS A 236 -14.55 -14.49 15.68
C LYS A 236 -15.80 -14.20 14.86
N ASN A 237 -16.92 -13.92 15.52
CA ASN A 237 -18.17 -13.65 14.83
C ASN A 237 -18.08 -12.40 13.94
N VAL A 238 -17.36 -11.36 14.40
CA VAL A 238 -17.10 -10.16 13.60
C VAL A 238 -16.24 -10.46 12.38
N LEU A 239 -15.12 -11.20 12.54
CA LEU A 239 -14.23 -11.55 11.43
C LEU A 239 -14.88 -12.51 10.42
N ASP A 240 -15.70 -13.47 10.88
CA ASP A 240 -16.48 -14.34 10.01
C ASP A 240 -17.47 -13.51 9.17
N TRP A 241 -18.22 -12.60 9.80
CA TRP A 241 -19.10 -11.68 9.09
C TRP A 241 -18.33 -10.78 8.12
N TYR A 242 -17.13 -10.34 8.49
CA TYR A 242 -16.30 -9.46 7.66
C TYR A 242 -15.85 -10.15 6.36
N VAL A 243 -15.42 -11.41 6.46
CA VAL A 243 -15.04 -12.22 5.29
C VAL A 243 -16.27 -12.57 4.45
N ASP A 244 -17.40 -12.91 5.10
CA ASP A 244 -18.67 -13.16 4.40
C ASP A 244 -19.15 -11.92 3.65
N PHE A 245 -19.03 -10.74 4.26
CA PHE A 245 -19.29 -9.46 3.59
C PHE A 245 -18.37 -9.32 2.38
N ALA A 246 -17.06 -9.51 2.52
CA ALA A 246 -16.10 -9.35 1.43
C ALA A 246 -16.43 -10.25 0.22
N ALA A 247 -16.99 -11.44 0.47
CA ALA A 247 -17.41 -12.42 -0.53
C ALA A 247 -18.76 -12.13 -1.21
N ARG A 248 -19.56 -11.17 -0.73
CA ARG A 248 -20.85 -10.84 -1.36
C ARG A 248 -20.62 -10.25 -2.77
N GLU A 249 -21.55 -10.53 -3.68
CA GLU A 249 -21.49 -10.02 -5.06
C GLU A 249 -22.19 -8.65 -5.22
N ASP A 250 -23.03 -8.26 -4.28
CA ASP A 250 -23.91 -7.08 -4.38
C ASP A 250 -23.33 -5.80 -3.75
N ASN A 251 -22.11 -5.85 -3.22
CA ASN A 251 -21.54 -4.80 -2.36
C ASN A 251 -20.26 -4.16 -2.94
N TRP A 252 -20.04 -4.19 -4.25
CA TRP A 252 -18.80 -3.70 -4.86
C TRP A 252 -18.55 -2.20 -4.64
N ARG A 253 -19.62 -1.42 -4.42
CA ARG A 253 -19.53 0.02 -4.07
C ARG A 253 -19.14 0.28 -2.61
N THR A 254 -19.06 -0.78 -1.80
CA THR A 254 -18.84 -0.68 -0.37
C THR A 254 -17.54 -1.36 0.01
N SER A 255 -16.69 -0.62 0.72
CA SER A 255 -15.39 -1.06 1.21
C SER A 255 -15.30 -0.78 2.70
N LEU A 256 -14.74 -1.75 3.43
CA LEU A 256 -14.51 -1.66 4.86
C LEU A 256 -13.00 -1.69 5.14
N LYS A 257 -12.62 -0.94 6.16
CA LYS A 257 -11.29 -0.95 6.79
C LYS A 257 -11.49 -1.23 8.27
N PHE A 258 -10.95 -2.34 8.77
CA PHE A 258 -11.06 -2.72 10.18
C PHE A 258 -9.69 -2.66 10.84
N GLN A 259 -9.49 -1.66 11.69
CA GLN A 259 -8.26 -1.43 12.46
C GLN A 259 -8.44 -2.05 13.85
N MET A 260 -7.93 -3.26 14.02
CA MET A 260 -7.94 -3.94 15.31
C MET A 260 -6.72 -3.44 16.09
N MET A 261 -6.90 -2.35 16.83
CA MET A 261 -5.84 -1.73 17.62
C MET A 261 -5.51 -2.58 18.85
N HIS A 262 -4.26 -2.51 19.30
CA HIS A 262 -3.83 -3.09 20.56
C HIS A 262 -4.70 -2.61 21.73
N LYS A 263 -4.88 -3.44 22.76
CA LYS A 263 -5.73 -3.18 23.93
C LYS A 263 -5.50 -1.84 24.60
N SER A 264 -4.26 -1.38 24.61
CA SER A 264 -3.88 -0.07 25.13
C SER A 264 -4.54 1.12 24.43
N ALA A 265 -5.00 0.95 23.18
CA ALA A 265 -5.75 1.97 22.46
C ALA A 265 -7.24 2.02 22.87
N GLY A 266 -7.75 0.99 23.54
CA GLY A 266 -9.10 0.94 24.13
C GLY A 266 -10.22 0.45 23.21
N GLU A 267 -10.03 0.50 21.88
CA GLU A 267 -11.05 0.07 20.92
C GLU A 267 -10.49 -0.49 19.61
N LEU A 268 -11.31 -1.30 18.92
CA LEU A 268 -11.12 -1.69 17.53
C LEU A 268 -12.03 -0.82 16.67
N LYS A 269 -11.51 -0.20 15.61
CA LYS A 269 -12.25 0.77 14.77
C LYS A 269 -12.53 0.20 13.39
N MET A 270 -13.79 0.26 12.95
CA MET A 270 -14.19 -0.11 11.60
C MET A 270 -14.74 1.11 10.86
N THR A 271 -14.20 1.37 9.67
CA THR A 271 -14.70 2.39 8.74
C THR A 271 -15.42 1.72 7.58
N ILE A 272 -16.64 2.16 7.30
CA ILE A 272 -17.51 1.69 6.23
C ILE A 272 -17.66 2.84 5.24
N GLN A 273 -17.22 2.65 4.00
CA GLN A 273 -17.48 3.59 2.90
C GLN A 273 -18.40 2.93 1.88
N SER A 274 -19.48 3.61 1.48
CA SER A 274 -20.29 3.22 0.32
C SER A 274 -20.42 4.37 -0.68
N SER A 275 -19.84 4.20 -1.87
CA SER A 275 -19.83 5.23 -2.93
C SER A 275 -21.14 5.23 -3.73
N TYR A 276 -21.57 6.40 -4.22
CA TYR A 276 -22.77 6.55 -5.04
C TYR A 276 -22.55 7.50 -6.24
N PHE A 277 -23.33 7.33 -7.31
CA PHE A 277 -23.21 8.11 -8.55
C PHE A 277 -24.46 8.96 -8.86
N ASN A 278 -25.58 8.68 -8.19
CA ASN A 278 -26.83 9.40 -8.35
C ASN A 278 -27.66 9.37 -7.06
N GLU A 279 -28.76 10.12 -7.04
CA GLU A 279 -29.58 10.28 -5.83
C GLU A 279 -30.21 8.98 -5.36
N LYS A 280 -30.65 8.12 -6.28
CA LYS A 280 -31.19 6.79 -5.93
C LYS A 280 -30.15 5.96 -5.19
N GLN A 281 -28.94 5.88 -5.73
CA GLN A 281 -27.84 5.14 -5.12
C GLN A 281 -27.37 5.74 -3.80
N ARG A 282 -27.46 7.06 -3.63
CA ARG A 282 -27.15 7.74 -2.37
C ARG A 282 -28.08 7.26 -1.25
N ILE A 283 -29.39 7.21 -1.52
CA ILE A 283 -30.40 6.70 -0.57
C ILE A 283 -30.14 5.22 -0.26
N GLU A 284 -29.88 4.41 -1.29
CA GLU A 284 -29.56 2.98 -1.14
C GLU A 284 -28.28 2.77 -0.31
N SER A 285 -27.22 3.53 -0.57
CA SER A 285 -25.96 3.46 0.19
C SER A 285 -26.16 3.81 1.66
N LYS A 286 -26.93 4.85 1.96
CA LYS A 286 -27.22 5.23 3.35
C LYS A 286 -28.00 4.14 4.08
N ALA A 287 -29.03 3.58 3.43
CA ALA A 287 -29.79 2.45 3.99
C ALA A 287 -28.90 1.21 4.17
N TYR A 288 -28.01 0.93 3.21
CA TYR A 288 -27.10 -0.21 3.27
C TYR A 288 -26.08 -0.08 4.40
N VAL A 289 -25.48 1.10 4.60
CA VAL A 289 -24.55 1.35 5.72
C VAL A 289 -25.25 1.11 7.06
N HIS A 290 -26.46 1.65 7.26
CA HIS A 290 -27.24 1.40 8.48
C HIS A 290 -27.58 -0.09 8.66
N LYS A 291 -27.88 -0.81 7.57
CA LYS A 291 -28.11 -2.26 7.62
C LYS A 291 -26.85 -3.01 8.11
N LEU A 292 -25.67 -2.64 7.63
CA LEU A 292 -24.41 -3.25 8.07
C LEU A 292 -24.12 -2.96 9.54
N GLU A 293 -24.33 -1.73 9.99
CA GLU A 293 -24.21 -1.38 11.42
C GLU A 293 -25.15 -2.21 12.29
N ALA A 294 -26.41 -2.38 11.87
CA ALA A 294 -27.37 -3.20 12.61
C ALA A 294 -27.03 -4.70 12.56
N GLU A 295 -26.43 -5.21 11.48
CA GLU A 295 -25.89 -6.57 11.42
C GLU A 295 -24.75 -6.74 12.43
N LEU A 296 -23.77 -5.84 12.40
CA LEU A 296 -22.65 -5.83 13.31
C LEU A 296 -23.11 -5.74 14.78
N ASP A 297 -24.07 -4.87 15.11
CA ASP A 297 -24.53 -4.67 16.49
C ASP A 297 -25.16 -5.94 17.07
N ARG A 298 -25.92 -6.66 16.24
CA ARG A 298 -26.45 -7.99 16.60
C ARG A 298 -25.35 -9.03 16.81
N ILE A 299 -24.27 -8.95 16.03
CA ILE A 299 -23.14 -9.88 16.10
C ILE A 299 -22.30 -9.63 17.35
N THR A 300 -22.08 -8.36 17.70
CA THR A 300 -21.28 -7.99 18.87
C THR A 300 -22.05 -8.16 20.18
N GLY A 301 -23.40 -8.11 20.13
CA GLY A 301 -24.28 -8.59 21.18
C GLY A 301 -24.05 -7.87 22.52
N SER A 302 -23.42 -8.56 23.48
CA SER A 302 -23.11 -8.01 24.80
C SER A 302 -21.98 -6.97 24.80
N CYS A 303 -21.21 -6.85 23.70
CA CYS A 303 -20.22 -5.80 23.48
C CYS A 303 -20.78 -4.80 22.45
N PRO A 304 -21.57 -3.79 22.86
CA PRO A 304 -22.31 -2.96 21.93
C PRO A 304 -21.38 -2.12 21.05
N LEU A 305 -21.79 -1.90 19.80
CA LEU A 305 -21.08 -0.98 18.91
C LEU A 305 -21.28 0.46 19.34
N THR A 306 -20.18 1.22 19.28
CA THR A 306 -20.23 2.66 19.46
C THR A 306 -20.02 3.34 18.12
N ARG A 307 -20.81 4.37 17.81
CA ARG A 307 -20.60 5.23 16.65
C ARG A 307 -19.53 6.28 16.98
N VAL A 308 -18.50 6.38 16.13
CA VAL A 308 -17.40 7.33 16.33
C VAL A 308 -17.73 8.63 15.64
N ALA A 309 -17.80 9.73 16.41
CA ALA A 309 -18.15 11.06 15.88
C ALA A 309 -17.11 11.64 14.91
N SER A 310 -15.88 11.11 14.92
CA SER A 310 -14.79 11.49 14.00
C SER A 310 -14.50 10.38 13.01
N THR A 311 -14.93 10.58 11.76
CA THR A 311 -14.72 9.68 10.61
C THR A 311 -13.30 9.75 10.03
N LEU A 312 -12.37 10.46 10.67
CA LEU A 312 -10.97 10.56 10.20
C LEU A 312 -10.29 9.17 10.27
N ALA A 313 -9.79 8.72 9.12
CA ALA A 313 -9.16 7.40 8.93
C ALA A 313 -7.61 7.41 9.08
N GLY A 314 -7.08 8.35 9.85
CA GLY A 314 -5.65 8.45 10.17
C GLY A 314 -5.16 7.34 11.10
N HIS A 315 -3.83 7.25 11.31
CA HIS A 315 -3.25 6.38 12.34
C HIS A 315 -3.87 6.72 13.70
N GLY A 316 -4.62 5.78 14.29
CA GLY A 316 -5.23 5.96 15.60
C GLY A 316 -4.15 6.21 16.66
N GLY A 317 -4.33 7.26 17.47
CA GLY A 317 -3.38 7.62 18.54
C GLY A 317 -3.14 9.12 18.71
N TRP A 318 -3.49 9.96 17.72
CA TRP A 318 -3.28 11.42 17.77
C TRP A 318 -4.34 12.21 18.55
N TRP A 319 -5.29 11.51 19.18
CA TRP A 319 -6.33 12.12 19.99
C TRP A 319 -6.07 11.80 21.47
N SER A 320 -5.68 12.82 22.25
CA SER A 320 -5.54 12.72 23.71
C SER A 320 -6.89 12.58 24.44
N VAL A 321 -8.01 12.62 23.69
CA VAL A 321 -9.37 12.46 24.20
C VAL A 321 -10.15 11.64 23.18
N PRO A 322 -10.52 10.38 23.47
CA PRO A 322 -11.54 9.69 22.70
C PRO A 322 -12.82 10.54 22.75
N PRO A 323 -13.50 10.82 21.62
CA PRO A 323 -14.84 11.39 21.71
C PRO A 323 -15.69 10.47 22.59
N ALA A 324 -16.38 11.05 23.58
CA ALA A 324 -17.13 10.27 24.57
C ALA A 324 -18.09 9.28 23.86
N PRO A 325 -18.11 7.99 24.25
CA PRO A 325 -18.98 7.00 23.64
C PRO A 325 -20.45 7.39 23.87
N ARG A 326 -21.20 7.65 22.79
CA ARG A 326 -22.66 7.82 22.88
C ARG A 326 -23.32 6.45 22.82
N LYS A 327 -23.96 6.05 23.94
CA LYS A 327 -24.73 4.81 24.03
C LYS A 327 -26.00 4.92 23.16
N PHE A 328 -26.31 3.86 22.41
CA PHE A 328 -27.65 3.61 21.86
C PHE A 328 -28.63 3.49 23.02
N ASN A 329 -29.36 4.55 23.39
CA ASN A 329 -30.69 4.51 24.03
C ASN A 329 -31.11 5.90 24.53
N THR A 330 -31.56 6.77 23.61
CA THR A 330 -32.63 7.73 23.92
C THR A 330 -33.51 7.84 22.67
N CYS A 331 -34.82 7.87 22.88
CA CYS A 331 -35.84 8.00 21.83
C CYS A 331 -35.87 9.41 21.23
N GLU A 332 -34.72 9.94 20.79
CA GLU A 332 -34.63 11.14 19.98
C GLU A 332 -34.22 10.74 18.56
N GLN A 333 -35.21 10.65 17.68
CA GLN A 333 -35.04 10.31 16.27
C GLN A 333 -34.13 11.30 15.51
N ASP A 334 -33.77 12.44 16.12
CA ASP A 334 -32.97 13.50 15.49
C ASP A 334 -31.47 13.47 15.86
N ALA A 335 -31.05 12.74 16.91
CA ALA A 335 -29.64 12.63 17.33
C ALA A 335 -28.88 11.46 16.65
N ILE A 336 -29.56 10.69 15.80
CA ILE A 336 -29.05 9.52 15.06
C ILE A 336 -28.15 9.94 13.86
N THR A 337 -27.92 11.24 13.66
CA THR A 337 -27.45 11.84 12.40
C THR A 337 -25.96 12.25 12.34
N GLU A 338 -25.19 12.21 13.44
CA GLU A 338 -23.84 12.83 13.46
C GLU A 338 -22.64 11.92 13.13
N SER A 339 -22.81 10.60 12.98
CA SER A 339 -21.66 9.66 12.77
C SER A 339 -21.59 9.04 11.37
N THR A 340 -22.72 8.95 10.68
CA THR A 340 -22.77 8.55 9.27
C THR A 340 -22.82 9.82 8.42
N GLY A 341 -21.66 10.23 7.90
CA GLY A 341 -21.55 11.40 7.05
C GLY A 341 -21.85 11.08 5.59
N ASP A 342 -22.45 12.03 4.91
CA ASP A 342 -22.66 12.00 3.47
C ASP A 342 -21.80 13.10 2.84
N TYR A 343 -20.80 12.66 2.10
CA TYR A 343 -19.74 13.50 1.60
C TYR A 343 -19.79 13.55 0.07
N THR A 344 -19.47 14.71 -0.50
CA THR A 344 -19.04 14.74 -1.90
C THR A 344 -17.78 13.88 -2.05
N TYR A 345 -17.49 13.40 -3.26
CA TYR A 345 -16.35 12.52 -3.45
C TYR A 345 -15.03 13.14 -2.98
N TYR A 346 -14.83 14.42 -3.28
CA TYR A 346 -13.62 15.13 -2.89
C TYR A 346 -13.47 15.32 -1.37
N GLU A 347 -14.58 15.48 -0.63
CA GLU A 347 -14.58 15.52 0.83
C GLU A 347 -14.37 14.12 1.44
N ALA A 348 -14.92 13.08 0.80
CA ALA A 348 -14.73 11.70 1.21
C ALA A 348 -13.25 11.30 1.18
N GLU A 349 -12.54 11.62 0.10
CA GLU A 349 -11.09 11.37 -0.01
C GLU A 349 -10.30 12.09 1.11
N GLN A 350 -10.69 13.34 1.45
CA GLN A 350 -10.10 14.10 2.56
C GLN A 350 -10.34 13.47 3.92
N THR A 351 -11.55 12.99 4.13
CA THR A 351 -11.95 12.34 5.38
C THR A 351 -11.18 11.04 5.60
N LEU A 352 -10.88 10.33 4.51
CA LEU A 352 -10.27 9.01 4.54
C LEU A 352 -8.74 9.02 4.41
N ASN A 353 -8.12 10.20 4.40
CA ASN A 353 -6.68 10.35 4.39
C ASN A 353 -6.04 9.61 5.58
N SER A 354 -5.14 8.68 5.27
CA SER A 354 -4.38 7.92 6.26
C SER A 354 -2.90 8.32 6.35
N SER A 355 -2.49 9.45 5.76
CA SER A 355 -1.12 9.97 5.96
C SER A 355 -0.89 10.34 7.42
N GLY A 356 0.03 9.62 8.07
CA GLY A 356 0.55 9.97 9.39
C GLY A 356 1.72 10.96 9.35
N PRO A 357 2.33 11.23 10.51
CA PRO A 357 3.62 11.90 10.57
C PRO A 357 4.75 10.97 10.14
N ASN A 358 5.92 11.56 9.90
CA ASN A 358 7.17 10.84 9.83
C ASN A 358 7.47 10.18 11.19
N GLN A 359 7.53 8.85 11.23
CA GLN A 359 7.81 8.10 12.45
C GLN A 359 8.49 6.76 12.16
N ARG A 360 8.92 6.05 13.21
CA ARG A 360 9.47 4.70 13.09
C ARG A 360 8.30 3.74 12.92
N GLY A 361 8.45 2.74 12.06
CA GLY A 361 7.42 1.71 11.90
C GLY A 361 7.92 0.41 11.28
N LYS A 362 7.25 -0.68 11.63
CA LYS A 362 7.39 -1.99 10.98
C LYS A 362 6.03 -2.47 10.51
N TYR A 363 6.06 -3.12 9.37
CA TYR A 363 4.87 -3.52 8.62
C TYR A 363 5.06 -4.94 8.12
N LYS A 364 3.97 -5.71 8.08
CA LYS A 364 3.91 -7.02 7.42
C LYS A 364 2.57 -7.17 6.72
N SER A 365 2.46 -8.10 5.78
CA SER A 365 1.24 -8.27 5.00
C SER A 365 0.92 -9.71 4.70
N ALA A 366 -0.36 -9.98 4.48
CA ALA A 366 -0.84 -11.25 3.96
C ALA A 366 -2.13 -11.05 3.16
N TYR A 367 -2.33 -11.86 2.13
CA TYR A 367 -3.60 -11.98 1.45
C TYR A 367 -4.37 -13.19 1.98
N GLN A 368 -5.57 -12.94 2.50
CA GLN A 368 -6.46 -13.97 3.07
C GLN A 368 -7.62 -14.23 2.09
N ARG A 369 -7.81 -15.51 1.73
CA ARG A 369 -8.82 -15.94 0.75
C ARG A 369 -10.07 -16.53 1.38
N LYS A 370 -9.96 -17.04 2.60
CA LYS A 370 -11.05 -17.73 3.31
C LYS A 370 -11.23 -17.18 4.72
N ARG A 371 -12.25 -17.64 5.43
CA ARG A 371 -12.44 -17.31 6.85
C ARG A 371 -11.19 -17.65 7.65
N PHE A 372 -10.97 -16.88 8.71
CA PHE A 372 -9.87 -17.14 9.64
C PHE A 372 -10.17 -18.43 10.40
N PRO A 373 -9.22 -19.38 10.44
CA PRO A 373 -9.28 -20.50 11.36
C PRO A 373 -9.38 -20.01 12.80
N THR A 374 -10.10 -20.76 13.66
CA THR A 374 -10.36 -20.36 15.05
C THR A 374 -9.07 -20.09 15.82
N GLU A 375 -8.02 -20.86 15.56
CA GLU A 375 -6.71 -20.64 16.18
C GLU A 375 -6.07 -19.31 15.78
N GLN A 376 -6.18 -18.88 14.52
CA GLN A 376 -5.69 -17.56 14.10
C GLN A 376 -6.45 -16.44 14.81
N ILE A 377 -7.75 -16.60 15.02
CA ILE A 377 -8.57 -15.61 15.72
C ILE A 377 -8.16 -15.51 17.19
N GLN A 378 -7.88 -16.64 17.82
CA GLN A 378 -7.36 -16.68 19.19
C GLN A 378 -5.99 -15.97 19.27
N ILE A 379 -5.08 -16.26 18.35
CA ILE A 379 -3.77 -15.58 18.26
C ILE A 379 -3.94 -14.07 18.08
N ILE A 380 -4.83 -13.62 17.19
CA ILE A 380 -5.11 -12.18 17.01
C ILE A 380 -5.61 -11.56 18.33
N TYR A 381 -6.55 -12.21 19.01
CA TYR A 381 -7.10 -11.73 20.27
C TYR A 381 -6.02 -11.64 21.36
N ASP A 382 -5.13 -12.62 21.45
CA ASP A 382 -4.09 -12.68 22.48
C ASP A 382 -2.95 -11.68 22.18
N GLN A 383 -2.41 -11.67 20.95
CA GLN A 383 -1.27 -10.83 20.56
C GLN A 383 -1.57 -9.33 20.60
N LEU A 384 -2.82 -8.93 20.33
CA LEU A 384 -3.27 -7.54 20.48
C LEU A 384 -3.42 -7.10 21.94
N GLN A 385 -3.07 -7.93 22.92
CA GLN A 385 -3.03 -7.58 24.34
C GLN A 385 -1.62 -7.68 24.95
N VAL A 386 -0.65 -8.21 24.19
CA VAL A 386 0.73 -8.42 24.64
C VAL A 386 1.48 -7.09 24.65
N ILE A 387 1.98 -6.72 25.82
CA ILE A 387 2.95 -5.63 25.98
C ILE A 387 4.32 -6.30 26.18
N PRO A 388 5.27 -6.12 25.24
CA PRO A 388 6.63 -6.62 25.41
C PRO A 388 7.31 -6.07 26.65
N ASP A 389 8.21 -6.86 27.25
CA ASP A 389 9.11 -6.37 28.29
C ASP A 389 9.89 -5.15 27.77
N GLY A 390 9.95 -4.08 28.57
CA GLY A 390 10.60 -2.81 28.18
C GLY A 390 9.66 -1.77 27.57
N LEU A 391 8.45 -2.15 27.17
CA LEU A 391 7.41 -1.22 26.70
C LEU A 391 6.33 -1.00 27.75
N THR A 392 5.68 0.15 27.68
CA THR A 392 4.48 0.49 28.44
C THR A 392 3.22 0.27 27.61
N ALA A 393 2.06 0.32 28.26
CA ALA A 393 0.79 0.32 27.55
C ALA A 393 0.71 1.46 26.53
N ASP A 394 1.21 2.66 26.87
CA ASP A 394 1.15 3.83 26.00
C ASP A 394 1.98 3.65 24.72
N ASP A 395 3.12 2.96 24.78
CA ASP A 395 3.98 2.68 23.62
C ASP A 395 3.27 1.81 22.58
N MET A 396 2.35 0.93 23.02
CA MET A 396 1.61 0.02 22.15
C MET A 396 0.34 0.64 21.53
N LYS A 397 0.00 1.91 21.80
CA LYS A 397 -1.25 2.54 21.32
C LYS A 397 -1.35 2.65 19.80
N GLN A 398 -0.23 2.64 19.09
CA GLN A 398 -0.18 2.65 17.62
C GLN A 398 0.13 1.26 17.03
N SER A 399 -0.01 0.19 17.79
CA SER A 399 0.15 -1.18 17.30
C SER A 399 -1.21 -1.77 16.91
N LEU A 400 -1.31 -2.39 15.73
CA LEU A 400 -2.58 -2.90 15.21
C LEU A 400 -2.42 -4.00 14.16
N LEU A 401 -3.50 -4.76 13.96
CA LEU A 401 -3.75 -5.52 12.74
C LEU A 401 -4.90 -4.85 11.98
N GLN A 402 -4.60 -4.34 10.78
CA GLN A 402 -5.61 -3.82 9.87
C GLN A 402 -6.07 -4.91 8.90
N VAL A 403 -7.37 -5.02 8.69
CA VAL A 403 -8.01 -5.94 7.74
C VAL A 403 -8.89 -5.13 6.80
N ASP A 404 -8.53 -5.10 5.53
CA ASP A 404 -9.24 -4.33 4.51
C ASP A 404 -10.01 -5.28 3.58
N THR A 405 -11.26 -4.95 3.27
CA THR A 405 -12.03 -5.74 2.28
C THR A 405 -11.52 -5.46 0.88
N PHE A 406 -11.27 -6.53 0.13
CA PHE A 406 -10.88 -6.51 -1.27
C PHE A 406 -11.68 -7.54 -2.07
N GLY A 407 -11.19 -8.03 -3.19
CA GLY A 407 -11.98 -8.81 -4.14
C GLY A 407 -12.76 -7.89 -5.10
N GLY A 408 -14.01 -8.24 -5.38
CA GLY A 408 -14.83 -7.51 -6.36
C GLY A 408 -14.14 -7.44 -7.72
N LYS A 409 -14.00 -6.23 -8.27
CA LYS A 409 -13.41 -6.03 -9.60
C LYS A 409 -11.97 -6.56 -9.73
N ILE A 410 -11.19 -6.55 -8.65
CA ILE A 410 -9.80 -7.08 -8.62
C ILE A 410 -9.78 -8.55 -9.08
N ASN A 411 -10.74 -9.35 -8.59
CA ASN A 411 -10.78 -10.79 -8.83
C ASN A 411 -11.33 -11.17 -10.21
N THR A 412 -11.70 -10.18 -11.03
CA THR A 412 -12.13 -10.39 -12.43
C THR A 412 -10.96 -10.41 -13.42
N VAL A 413 -9.76 -10.06 -12.97
CA VAL A 413 -8.54 -10.02 -13.79
C VAL A 413 -7.77 -11.33 -13.60
N SER A 414 -7.27 -11.92 -14.69
CA SER A 414 -6.46 -13.14 -14.63
C SER A 414 -5.15 -12.92 -13.85
N PRO A 415 -4.71 -13.88 -13.00
CA PRO A 415 -3.43 -13.82 -12.27
C PRO A 415 -2.18 -13.58 -13.14
N THR A 416 -2.23 -13.87 -14.44
CA THR A 416 -1.09 -13.70 -15.35
C THR A 416 -1.19 -12.47 -16.25
N ALA A 417 -2.34 -11.78 -16.25
CA ALA A 417 -2.58 -10.61 -17.10
C ALA A 417 -1.70 -9.42 -16.69
N LYS A 418 -1.34 -9.34 -15.40
CA LYS A 418 -0.51 -8.32 -14.78
C LYS A 418 0.58 -8.99 -13.97
N ALA A 419 1.63 -8.26 -13.59
CA ALA A 419 2.72 -8.80 -12.78
C ALA A 419 2.27 -9.13 -11.35
N ILE A 420 1.36 -8.31 -10.77
CA ILE A 420 0.70 -8.66 -9.51
C ILE A 420 -0.27 -9.83 -9.72
N ALA A 421 0.06 -10.96 -9.09
CA ALA A 421 -0.58 -12.26 -9.36
C ALA A 421 -1.83 -12.52 -8.52
N GLN A 422 -1.94 -11.90 -7.34
CA GLN A 422 -3.00 -12.16 -6.38
C GLN A 422 -4.32 -11.58 -6.88
N ARG A 423 -5.27 -12.47 -7.19
CA ARG A 423 -6.56 -12.12 -7.83
C ARG A 423 -7.71 -12.97 -7.29
N SER A 424 -7.56 -13.58 -6.13
CA SER A 424 -8.61 -14.42 -5.53
C SER A 424 -8.78 -14.26 -4.01
N TYR A 425 -8.11 -13.29 -3.40
CA TYR A 425 -8.26 -12.93 -2.00
C TYR A 425 -9.53 -12.13 -1.72
N LEU A 426 -10.01 -12.23 -0.48
CA LEU A 426 -11.19 -11.52 0.01
C LEU A 426 -10.80 -10.34 0.89
N VAL A 427 -9.77 -10.52 1.72
CA VAL A 427 -9.27 -9.47 2.60
C VAL A 427 -7.74 -9.42 2.56
N LYS A 428 -7.19 -8.22 2.73
CA LYS A 428 -5.74 -8.00 2.87
C LYS A 428 -5.46 -7.61 4.32
N LEU A 429 -4.47 -8.25 4.90
CA LEU A 429 -3.99 -7.98 6.25
C LEU A 429 -2.77 -7.06 6.18
N GLN A 430 -2.71 -6.12 7.11
CA GLN A 430 -1.56 -5.28 7.35
C GLN A 430 -1.28 -5.21 8.85
N TYR A 431 -0.20 -5.87 9.27
CA TYR A 431 0.34 -5.79 10.62
C TYR A 431 1.17 -4.52 10.72
N GLN A 432 0.99 -3.74 11.79
CA GLN A 432 1.60 -2.44 11.91
C GLN A 432 1.95 -2.16 13.36
N THR A 433 3.12 -1.57 13.58
CA THR A 433 3.46 -0.95 14.86
C THR A 433 4.29 0.30 14.58
N TYR A 434 4.03 1.37 15.32
CA TYR A 434 4.67 2.67 15.15
C TYR A 434 5.16 3.21 16.48
N TRP A 435 6.31 3.86 16.45
CA TRP A 435 6.93 4.43 17.63
C TRP A 435 7.85 5.59 17.25
N LEU A 436 8.35 6.31 18.25
CA LEU A 436 9.22 7.47 18.06
C LEU A 436 10.63 7.22 18.59
N ASP A 437 10.75 6.60 19.77
CA ASP A 437 12.03 6.40 20.42
C ASP A 437 12.81 5.24 19.79
N LYS A 438 14.00 5.53 19.26
CA LYS A 438 14.87 4.51 18.68
C LYS A 438 15.24 3.41 19.69
N SER A 439 15.28 3.70 20.99
CA SER A 439 15.63 2.67 21.99
C SER A 439 14.56 1.57 22.13
N GLN A 440 13.36 1.77 21.58
CA GLN A 440 12.24 0.82 21.60
C GLN A 440 12.17 -0.07 20.34
N ASP A 441 13.15 0.05 19.44
CA ASP A 441 13.16 -0.68 18.17
C ASP A 441 13.03 -2.19 18.36
N GLU A 442 13.82 -2.76 19.26
CA GLU A 442 13.92 -4.20 19.43
C GLU A 442 12.60 -4.79 19.94
N GLU A 443 11.97 -4.14 20.91
CA GLU A 443 10.74 -4.59 21.52
C GLU A 443 9.55 -4.51 20.56
N HIS A 444 9.42 -3.43 19.79
CA HIS A 444 8.38 -3.32 18.76
C HIS A 444 8.58 -4.30 17.61
N LEU A 445 9.83 -4.52 17.18
CA LEU A 445 10.16 -5.50 16.15
C LEU A 445 9.89 -6.93 16.63
N SER A 446 10.21 -7.22 17.90
CA SER A 446 9.93 -8.50 18.53
C SER A 446 8.42 -8.77 18.58
N TRP A 447 7.60 -7.81 19.01
CA TRP A 447 6.14 -7.96 19.05
C TRP A 447 5.53 -8.30 17.68
N ILE A 448 5.82 -7.49 16.65
CA ILE A 448 5.23 -7.72 15.33
C ILE A 448 5.81 -8.97 14.65
N GLY A 449 7.07 -9.32 14.95
CA GLY A 449 7.71 -10.55 14.52
C GLY A 449 7.01 -11.78 15.12
N GLY A 450 6.88 -11.82 16.44
CA GLY A 450 6.22 -12.91 17.17
C GLY A 450 4.74 -13.05 16.81
N PHE A 451 4.01 -11.94 16.67
CA PHE A 451 2.62 -11.99 16.21
C PHE A 451 2.52 -12.63 14.82
N TYR A 452 3.38 -12.25 13.88
CA TYR A 452 3.38 -12.83 12.55
C TYR A 452 3.81 -14.31 12.55
N GLU A 453 4.85 -14.65 13.32
CA GLU A 453 5.32 -16.03 13.47
C GLU A 453 4.21 -16.95 14.00
N GLU A 454 3.54 -16.58 15.08
CA GLU A 454 2.46 -17.38 15.66
C GLU A 454 1.29 -17.55 14.67
N MET A 455 0.91 -16.47 13.97
CA MET A 455 -0.18 -16.48 12.98
C MET A 455 0.03 -17.51 11.86
N TYR A 456 1.28 -17.76 11.48
CA TYR A 456 1.62 -18.61 10.34
C TYR A 456 2.39 -19.87 10.71
N ALA A 457 2.73 -20.10 11.99
CA ALA A 457 3.41 -21.31 12.45
C ALA A 457 2.69 -22.61 12.01
N PRO A 458 1.34 -22.73 12.10
CA PRO A 458 0.63 -23.93 11.60
C PRO A 458 0.70 -24.11 10.07
N TYR A 459 1.17 -23.09 9.34
CA TYR A 459 1.14 -22.98 7.89
C TYR A 459 2.54 -22.91 7.25
N GLY A 460 3.59 -23.25 8.01
CA GLY A 460 4.97 -23.22 7.54
C GLY A 460 5.66 -21.85 7.71
N GLY A 461 5.18 -21.03 8.64
CA GLY A 461 5.82 -19.77 9.07
C GLY A 461 5.51 -18.54 8.21
N VAL A 462 4.79 -18.71 7.09
CA VAL A 462 4.43 -17.62 6.16
C VAL A 462 3.01 -17.83 5.59
N PRO A 463 2.34 -16.79 5.06
CA PRO A 463 1.05 -16.89 4.37
C PRO A 463 1.18 -17.51 2.97
N SER A 464 1.76 -18.71 2.88
CA SER A 464 1.91 -19.44 1.63
C SER A 464 0.55 -19.91 1.11
N PRO A 465 0.25 -19.79 -0.19
CA PRO A 465 -0.96 -20.37 -0.77
C PRO A 465 -0.95 -21.90 -0.74
N GLY A 466 0.19 -22.55 -0.52
CA GLY A 466 0.27 -24.00 -0.43
C GLY A 466 1.63 -24.54 -0.90
N PRO A 467 1.72 -25.85 -1.13
CA PRO A 467 2.92 -26.45 -1.70
C PRO A 467 3.31 -25.76 -3.02
N ASN A 468 4.61 -25.54 -3.22
CA ASN A 468 5.15 -24.86 -4.40
C ASN A 468 4.61 -23.45 -4.65
N TYR A 469 3.97 -22.80 -3.67
CA TYR A 469 3.35 -21.48 -3.81
C TYR A 469 2.26 -21.41 -4.91
N GLU A 470 1.58 -22.54 -5.15
CA GLU A 470 0.46 -22.60 -6.10
C GLU A 470 -0.88 -22.34 -5.40
N VAL A 471 -1.69 -21.48 -6.00
CA VAL A 471 -3.03 -21.17 -5.50
C VAL A 471 -4.00 -22.26 -5.97
N THR A 472 -4.63 -22.94 -5.02
CA THR A 472 -5.67 -23.95 -5.25
C THR A 472 -7.01 -23.45 -4.71
N PRO A 473 -8.14 -24.11 -5.01
CA PRO A 473 -9.42 -23.79 -4.37
C PRO A 473 -9.37 -23.88 -2.83
N ASP A 474 -8.43 -24.63 -2.28
CA ASP A 474 -8.29 -24.85 -0.84
C ASP A 474 -7.32 -23.91 -0.13
N SER A 475 -6.49 -23.17 -0.88
CA SER A 475 -5.53 -22.22 -0.31
C SER A 475 -6.21 -21.18 0.60
N LEU A 476 -5.74 -21.09 1.84
CA LEU A 476 -6.18 -20.08 2.80
C LEU A 476 -5.59 -18.71 2.49
N PHE A 477 -4.37 -18.67 1.98
CA PHE A 477 -3.63 -17.45 1.70
C PHE A 477 -3.30 -17.30 0.21
N GLU A 478 -2.86 -16.10 -0.19
CA GLU A 478 -2.36 -15.79 -1.54
C GLU A 478 -0.99 -15.09 -1.51
N GLY A 479 -0.19 -15.33 -0.48
CA GLY A 479 1.12 -14.69 -0.31
C GLY A 479 1.02 -13.28 0.29
N CYS A 480 1.95 -12.41 -0.11
CA CYS A 480 2.17 -11.08 0.48
C CYS A 480 2.06 -9.96 -0.56
N TYR A 481 1.92 -8.71 -0.11
CA TYR A 481 1.83 -7.55 -0.99
C TYR A 481 3.18 -6.82 -1.10
N TYR A 482 3.73 -6.70 -2.31
CA TYR A 482 5.10 -6.15 -2.51
C TYR A 482 5.26 -4.69 -2.09
N ASN A 483 4.21 -3.87 -2.21
CA ASN A 483 4.25 -2.49 -1.70
C ASN A 483 4.30 -2.42 -0.16
N TYR A 484 4.05 -3.54 0.54
CA TYR A 484 4.32 -3.72 1.96
C TYR A 484 5.51 -4.69 2.13
N PRO A 485 6.72 -4.28 1.72
CA PRO A 485 7.90 -5.15 1.78
C PRO A 485 8.23 -5.48 3.24
N ASP A 486 8.77 -6.68 3.43
CA ASP A 486 9.17 -7.23 4.72
C ASP A 486 10.43 -8.09 4.53
N VAL A 487 11.58 -7.53 4.90
CA VAL A 487 12.86 -8.22 4.72
C VAL A 487 13.00 -9.47 5.58
N ASP A 488 12.21 -9.61 6.65
CA ASP A 488 12.25 -10.76 7.54
C ASP A 488 11.83 -12.05 6.81
N LEU A 489 11.02 -11.94 5.73
CA LEU A 489 10.69 -13.07 4.87
C LEU A 489 11.93 -13.70 4.22
N ASN A 490 12.99 -12.91 3.98
CA ASN A 490 14.24 -13.45 3.45
C ASN A 490 14.89 -14.41 4.45
N ASP A 491 14.76 -14.15 5.75
CA ASP A 491 15.34 -14.98 6.80
C ASP A 491 14.52 -16.26 7.02
N ILE A 492 13.19 -16.19 6.82
CA ILE A 492 12.28 -17.32 7.02
C ILE A 492 12.30 -18.29 5.82
N VAL A 493 12.20 -17.78 4.59
CA VAL A 493 12.04 -18.60 3.37
C VAL A 493 13.09 -18.36 2.29
N GLY A 494 14.12 -17.57 2.59
CA GLY A 494 15.09 -17.12 1.58
C GLY A 494 14.52 -16.03 0.67
N LYS A 495 15.41 -15.27 0.01
CA LYS A 495 15.00 -14.22 -0.92
C LYS A 495 14.09 -14.72 -2.04
N ASP A 496 14.39 -15.89 -2.62
CA ASP A 496 13.56 -16.48 -3.67
C ASP A 496 12.16 -16.90 -3.15
N GLY A 497 12.09 -17.44 -1.92
CA GLY A 497 10.80 -17.74 -1.28
C GLY A 497 9.98 -16.49 -1.02
N ALA A 498 10.61 -15.41 -0.54
CA ALA A 498 9.95 -14.12 -0.31
C ALA A 498 9.43 -13.53 -1.63
N LEU A 499 10.23 -13.52 -2.69
CA LEU A 499 9.81 -13.05 -4.01
C LEU A 499 8.69 -13.93 -4.60
N THR A 500 8.69 -15.23 -4.31
CA THR A 500 7.59 -16.12 -4.69
C THR A 500 6.32 -15.81 -3.91
N LEU A 501 6.39 -15.43 -2.62
CA LEU A 501 5.21 -14.96 -1.88
C LEU A 501 4.63 -13.66 -2.46
N TYR A 502 5.48 -12.77 -2.98
CA TYR A 502 5.04 -11.51 -3.59
C TYR A 502 4.46 -11.66 -4.99
N PHE A 503 5.04 -12.53 -5.82
CA PHE A 503 4.71 -12.58 -7.25
C PHE A 503 4.18 -13.95 -7.72
N LEU A 504 4.12 -14.95 -6.84
CA LEU A 504 3.69 -16.32 -7.15
C LEU A 504 4.40 -16.86 -8.40
N GLY A 505 3.66 -17.53 -9.29
CA GLY A 505 4.21 -18.03 -10.56
C GLY A 505 4.79 -16.94 -11.48
N ASN A 506 4.38 -15.67 -11.32
CA ASN A 506 4.91 -14.56 -12.12
C ASN A 506 6.35 -14.17 -11.73
N TYR A 507 6.85 -14.65 -10.59
CA TYR A 507 8.24 -14.43 -10.20
C TYR A 507 9.21 -15.03 -11.23
N GLU A 508 9.14 -16.34 -11.43
CA GLU A 508 10.10 -17.08 -12.26
C GLU A 508 9.52 -18.30 -13.00
N LYS A 509 8.33 -18.80 -12.60
CA LYS A 509 7.81 -20.08 -13.11
C LYS A 509 7.06 -19.95 -14.42
N ASN A 510 6.27 -18.89 -14.56
CA ASN A 510 5.45 -18.67 -15.74
C ASN A 510 6.32 -18.35 -16.96
N ARG A 511 5.83 -18.65 -18.17
CA ARG A 511 6.54 -18.38 -19.43
C ARG A 511 7.00 -16.92 -19.53
N ARG A 512 6.10 -15.99 -19.18
CA ARG A 512 6.43 -14.59 -18.89
C ARG A 512 6.62 -14.45 -17.39
N ASN A 513 7.78 -13.98 -16.97
CA ASN A 513 8.10 -13.82 -15.56
C ASN A 513 9.09 -12.67 -15.34
N LEU A 514 9.17 -12.19 -14.10
CA LEU A 514 9.96 -11.02 -13.72
C LEU A 514 11.46 -11.24 -13.84
N VAL A 515 11.97 -12.46 -13.59
CA VAL A 515 13.40 -12.79 -13.74
C VAL A 515 13.86 -12.63 -15.19
N ASN A 516 13.06 -13.08 -16.16
CA ASN A 516 13.37 -12.91 -17.58
C ASN A 516 13.37 -11.43 -17.99
N VAL A 517 12.42 -10.63 -17.49
CA VAL A 517 12.41 -9.17 -17.72
C VAL A 517 13.66 -8.53 -17.15
N LYS A 518 14.04 -8.91 -15.93
CA LYS A 518 15.24 -8.39 -15.24
C LYS A 518 16.51 -8.67 -16.05
N LYS A 519 16.71 -9.90 -16.51
CA LYS A 519 17.84 -10.28 -17.38
C LYS A 519 17.92 -9.45 -18.65
N ARG A 520 16.76 -9.12 -19.25
CA ARG A 520 16.72 -8.42 -20.52
C ARG A 520 17.00 -6.92 -20.39
N TRP A 521 16.43 -6.29 -19.35
CA TRP A 521 16.37 -4.82 -19.24
C TRP A 521 17.32 -4.23 -18.21
N ASP A 522 17.85 -5.05 -17.30
CA ASP A 522 18.91 -4.69 -16.36
C ASP A 522 19.84 -5.89 -16.09
N PRO A 523 20.56 -6.39 -17.11
CA PRO A 523 21.48 -7.52 -16.97
C PRO A 523 22.65 -7.24 -16.03
N ASN A 524 23.02 -5.96 -15.86
CA ASN A 524 24.08 -5.52 -14.97
C ASN A 524 23.61 -5.30 -13.52
N ASN A 525 22.32 -5.47 -13.26
CA ASN A 525 21.70 -5.35 -11.95
C ASN A 525 21.93 -3.99 -11.28
N PHE A 526 21.88 -2.89 -12.05
CA PHE A 526 21.98 -1.53 -11.53
C PHE A 526 20.87 -1.21 -10.53
N PHE A 527 19.66 -1.75 -10.74
CA PHE A 527 18.51 -1.53 -9.88
C PHE A 527 18.33 -2.69 -8.92
N HIS A 528 18.88 -2.58 -7.71
CA HIS A 528 18.81 -3.66 -6.72
C HIS A 528 18.52 -3.17 -5.30
N ASN A 529 17.98 -4.09 -4.49
CA ASN A 529 17.76 -3.93 -3.06
C ASN A 529 17.63 -5.33 -2.41
N ALA A 530 17.36 -5.38 -1.09
CA ALA A 530 17.26 -6.63 -0.34
C ALA A 530 16.20 -7.61 -0.90
N GLN A 531 15.16 -7.10 -1.57
CA GLN A 531 14.08 -7.87 -2.19
C GLN A 531 13.83 -7.44 -3.64
N SER A 532 14.90 -7.09 -4.37
CA SER A 532 14.82 -6.87 -5.82
C SER A 532 14.89 -8.19 -6.58
N ILE A 533 14.25 -8.23 -7.75
CA ILE A 533 14.33 -9.36 -8.68
C ILE A 533 15.80 -9.59 -9.08
N PRO A 534 16.34 -10.82 -8.96
CA PRO A 534 17.73 -11.12 -9.29
C PRO A 534 17.94 -11.35 -10.80
N VAL A 535 19.19 -11.19 -11.24
CA VAL A 535 19.67 -11.65 -12.55
C VAL A 535 20.21 -13.08 -12.36
N LYS A 536 19.40 -14.12 -12.59
CA LYS A 536 19.80 -15.54 -12.39
C LYS A 536 19.44 -16.43 -13.55
#